data_AF-A0AA43DC11-F1
#
_entry.id   AF-A0AA43DC11-F1
#
_cell.length_a   1.000
_cell.length_b   1.000
_cell.length_c   1.000
_cell.angle_alpha   90.00
_cell.angle_beta   90.00
_cell.angle_gamma   90.00
#
_symmetry.space_group_name_H-M   'P 1'
#
loop_
_entity.id
_entity.type
_entity.pdbx_description
1 polymer ?
#
loop_
_entity_poly.entity_id
_entity_poly.type
_entity_poly.pdbx_seq_one_letter_code
_entity_poly.pdbx_strand_id
1 'polypeptide(L)'
;PIRTQFAPVFGMVAGDYNGDGNLDVLMVGNSYATEVSTGRYDAAVGVYLQGDGKGNFSSVGIQKSGFVVDKDAKGLSRLILGDSRELILAAVNNGSLSAIMSHGDNNYFHAAQDDAYALVKLKNGKTFKHEFYFGSTYLSQSSRSLKLTNDIVSLQVYNSSGKQKVQKITGIQ
;
A
#
# COMPACT_ATOMS: atom_id res chain seq x y z
N PRO A 1 -16.81 2.63 -0.07
CA PRO A 1 -17.71 1.74 0.71
C PRO A 1 -18.23 2.48 1.96
N ILE A 2 -19.39 2.13 2.54
CA ILE A 2 -19.95 2.92 3.67
C ILE A 2 -18.99 3.02 4.86
N ARG A 3 -18.21 1.97 5.14
CA ARG A 3 -17.22 1.95 6.24
C ARG A 3 -16.14 3.03 6.13
N THR A 4 -15.91 3.59 4.94
CA THR A 4 -14.91 4.64 4.71
C THR A 4 -15.43 6.05 4.97
N GLN A 5 -16.70 6.21 5.36
CA GLN A 5 -17.35 7.51 5.57
C GLN A 5 -17.54 7.86 7.06
N PHE A 6 -17.23 6.96 7.99
CA PHE A 6 -17.48 7.16 9.42
C PHE A 6 -16.39 7.96 10.15
N ALA A 7 -15.22 8.14 9.54
CA ALA A 7 -14.09 8.85 10.13
C ALA A 7 -13.21 9.48 9.03
N PRO A 8 -12.46 10.54 9.33
CA PRO A 8 -11.49 11.09 8.38
C PRO A 8 -10.42 10.04 8.02
N VAL A 9 -9.92 10.09 6.78
CA VAL A 9 -8.83 9.25 6.29
C VAL A 9 -7.56 10.10 6.23
N PHE A 10 -6.52 9.69 6.96
CA PHE A 10 -5.23 10.38 6.98
C PHE A 10 -4.09 9.57 6.36
N GLY A 11 -4.26 8.25 6.22
CA GLY A 11 -3.29 7.40 5.54
C GLY A 11 -3.98 6.36 4.68
N MET A 12 -3.42 6.10 3.50
CA MET A 12 -3.92 5.08 2.57
C MET A 12 -2.78 4.48 1.76
N VAL A 13 -2.71 3.16 1.68
CA VAL A 13 -1.78 2.46 0.79
C VAL A 13 -2.51 1.37 0.02
N ALA A 14 -2.13 1.20 -1.23
CA ALA A 14 -2.64 0.14 -2.09
C ALA A 14 -1.57 -0.94 -2.30
N GLY A 15 -2.00 -2.19 -2.31
CA GLY A 15 -1.15 -3.36 -2.49
C GLY A 15 -1.98 -4.64 -2.52
N ASP A 16 -1.40 -5.73 -3.03
CA ASP A 16 -2.01 -7.05 -2.95
C ASP A 16 -1.66 -7.68 -1.59
N TYR A 17 -2.61 -7.61 -0.65
CA TYR A 17 -2.41 -8.05 0.74
C TYR A 17 -2.98 -9.43 1.03
N ASN A 18 -3.85 -9.95 0.16
CA ASN A 18 -4.40 -11.29 0.28
C ASN A 18 -3.76 -12.31 -0.70
N GLY A 19 -2.91 -11.86 -1.62
CA GLY A 19 -2.20 -12.69 -2.59
C GLY A 19 -3.06 -13.11 -3.79
N ASP A 20 -4.21 -12.48 -4.04
CA ASP A 20 -5.10 -12.83 -5.14
C ASP A 20 -4.78 -12.13 -6.47
N GLY A 21 -3.73 -11.29 -6.47
CA GLY A 21 -3.26 -10.54 -7.64
C GLY A 21 -4.04 -9.26 -7.92
N ASN A 22 -5.05 -8.92 -7.12
CA ASN A 22 -5.76 -7.65 -7.22
C ASN A 22 -5.23 -6.64 -6.20
N LEU A 23 -5.37 -5.36 -6.51
CA LEU A 23 -5.03 -4.31 -5.56
C LEU A 23 -6.10 -4.21 -4.49
N ASP A 24 -5.68 -4.37 -3.25
CA ASP A 24 -6.43 -4.02 -2.06
C ASP A 24 -6.00 -2.64 -1.55
N VAL A 25 -6.76 -2.11 -0.58
CA VAL A 25 -6.46 -0.83 0.06
C VAL A 25 -6.48 -0.98 1.57
N LEU A 26 -5.42 -0.53 2.23
CA LEU A 26 -5.37 -0.29 3.67
C LEU A 26 -5.51 1.21 3.93
N MET A 27 -6.37 1.57 4.87
CA MET A 27 -6.57 2.95 5.29
C MET A 27 -6.58 3.06 6.80
N VAL A 28 -6.09 4.20 7.28
CA VAL A 28 -6.13 4.59 8.69
C VAL A 28 -6.57 6.04 8.82
N GLY A 29 -7.02 6.36 10.03
CA GLY A 29 -7.48 7.68 10.40
C GLY A 29 -7.79 7.70 11.88
N ASN A 30 -8.99 8.16 12.21
CA ASN A 30 -9.42 8.65 13.52
C ASN A 30 -8.96 10.10 13.78
N SER A 31 -9.79 10.80 14.55
CA SER A 31 -9.43 12.07 15.16
C SER A 31 -9.86 12.03 16.61
N TYR A 32 -8.89 12.06 17.52
CA TYR A 32 -9.17 12.17 18.96
C TYR A 32 -9.34 13.64 19.39
N ALA A 33 -9.00 14.59 18.52
CA ALA A 33 -9.36 16.00 18.65
C ALA A 33 -10.82 16.19 18.18
N THR A 34 -11.77 15.89 19.04
CA THR A 34 -13.19 16.19 18.84
C THR A 34 -13.61 17.24 19.85
N GLU A 35 -14.55 18.12 19.49
CA GLU A 35 -15.15 19.01 20.48
C GLU A 35 -15.74 18.17 21.62
N VAL A 36 -15.74 18.73 22.83
CA VAL A 36 -16.23 18.07 24.06
C VAL A 36 -17.69 17.57 23.90
N SER A 37 -18.42 18.16 22.96
CA SER A 37 -19.83 17.89 22.63
C SER A 37 -20.07 16.74 21.64
N THR A 38 -19.07 16.31 20.84
CA THR A 38 -19.27 15.38 19.71
C THR A 38 -18.83 13.93 19.97
N GLY A 39 -18.05 13.68 21.04
CA GLY A 39 -17.49 12.35 21.31
C GLY A 39 -16.39 11.93 20.33
N ARG A 40 -15.62 10.88 20.65
CA ARG A 40 -14.48 10.42 19.84
C ARG A 40 -14.95 9.80 18.51
N TYR A 41 -14.29 10.13 17.40
CA TYR A 41 -14.40 9.36 16.15
C TYR A 41 -13.41 8.21 16.16
N ASP A 42 -13.75 7.13 16.88
CA ASP A 42 -12.91 5.94 17.11
C ASP A 42 -13.26 4.74 16.22
N ALA A 43 -14.09 4.94 15.19
CA ALA A 43 -14.60 3.88 14.33
C ALA A 43 -13.62 3.41 13.22
N ALA A 44 -12.52 4.10 12.96
CA ALA A 44 -11.52 3.71 11.96
C ALA A 44 -10.29 3.06 12.61
N VAL A 45 -10.52 1.90 13.23
CA VAL A 45 -9.50 1.02 13.87
C VAL A 45 -8.61 0.31 12.82
N GLY A 46 -8.39 0.93 11.67
CA GLY A 46 -7.84 0.30 10.47
C GLY A 46 -8.94 -0.25 9.56
N VAL A 47 -8.93 0.16 8.29
CA VAL A 47 -9.87 -0.28 7.27
C VAL A 47 -9.09 -1.05 6.20
N TYR A 48 -9.49 -2.29 5.96
CA TYR A 48 -9.04 -3.08 4.81
C TYR A 48 -10.19 -3.21 3.80
N LEU A 49 -9.89 -2.84 2.56
CA LEU A 49 -10.77 -2.97 1.43
C LEU A 49 -10.19 -4.00 0.45
N GLN A 50 -10.88 -5.12 0.29
CA GLN A 50 -10.53 -6.12 -0.69
C GLN A 50 -11.00 -5.69 -2.09
N GLY A 51 -10.09 -5.64 -3.05
CA GLY A 51 -10.38 -5.30 -4.45
C GLY A 51 -10.81 -6.51 -5.27
N ASP A 52 -11.64 -6.31 -6.29
CA ASP A 52 -12.08 -7.37 -7.23
C ASP A 52 -11.34 -7.34 -8.59
N GLY A 53 -10.35 -6.45 -8.73
CA GLY A 53 -9.61 -6.21 -9.97
C GLY A 53 -10.40 -5.47 -11.06
N LYS A 54 -11.67 -5.11 -10.80
CA LYS A 54 -12.56 -4.36 -11.70
C LYS A 54 -12.85 -2.95 -11.18
N GLY A 55 -12.20 -2.56 -10.08
CA GLY A 55 -12.36 -1.27 -9.42
C GLY A 55 -13.43 -1.26 -8.33
N ASN A 56 -14.06 -2.40 -8.04
CA ASN A 56 -14.95 -2.51 -6.89
C ASN A 56 -14.15 -2.94 -5.64
N PHE A 57 -14.59 -2.45 -4.50
CA PHE A 57 -13.96 -2.71 -3.21
C PHE A 57 -14.99 -3.13 -2.17
N SER A 58 -14.70 -4.23 -1.47
CA SER A 58 -15.52 -4.72 -0.36
C SER A 58 -14.77 -4.55 0.95
N SER A 59 -15.46 -4.08 2.00
CA SER A 59 -14.82 -3.89 3.29
C SER A 59 -14.82 -5.19 4.08
N VAL A 60 -13.65 -5.69 4.42
CA VAL A 60 -13.51 -6.89 5.26
C VAL A 60 -13.43 -6.47 6.72
N GLY A 61 -14.10 -7.22 7.59
CA GLY A 61 -14.07 -6.98 9.02
C GLY A 61 -12.71 -7.29 9.64
N ILE A 62 -12.37 -6.56 10.71
CA ILE A 62 -11.09 -6.65 11.43
C ILE A 62 -10.73 -8.09 11.81
N GLN A 63 -11.70 -8.90 12.26
CA GLN A 63 -11.46 -10.29 12.65
C GLN A 63 -10.91 -11.16 11.50
N LYS A 64 -11.26 -10.83 10.25
CA LYS A 64 -10.78 -11.56 9.07
C LYS A 64 -9.55 -10.91 8.44
N SER A 65 -9.44 -9.58 8.47
CA SER A 65 -8.29 -8.88 7.88
C SER A 65 -7.04 -8.90 8.77
N GLY A 66 -7.20 -8.96 10.10
CA GLY A 66 -6.10 -8.83 11.06
C GLY A 66 -5.43 -7.45 11.08
N PHE A 67 -5.87 -6.51 10.24
CA PHE A 67 -5.32 -5.16 10.16
C PHE A 67 -5.97 -4.27 11.22
N VAL A 68 -5.20 -3.93 12.25
CA VAL A 68 -5.65 -3.16 13.42
C VAL A 68 -4.72 -1.99 13.67
N VAL A 69 -5.29 -0.78 13.64
CA VAL A 69 -4.64 0.46 14.09
C VAL A 69 -5.67 1.24 14.91
N ASP A 70 -5.76 0.92 16.20
CA ASP A 70 -6.77 1.40 17.15
C ASP A 70 -6.41 2.72 17.84
N LYS A 71 -5.62 3.57 17.16
CA LYS A 71 -5.11 4.84 17.70
C LYS A 71 -5.45 6.04 16.80
N ASP A 72 -5.05 7.24 17.21
CA ASP A 72 -5.17 8.47 16.41
C ASP A 72 -4.12 8.49 15.28
N ALA A 73 -4.35 7.69 14.25
CA ALA A 73 -3.41 7.50 13.16
C ALA A 73 -3.50 8.64 12.15
N LYS A 74 -2.36 9.25 11.82
CA LYS A 74 -2.25 10.46 10.98
C LYS A 74 -1.52 10.22 9.66
N GLY A 75 -1.05 9.01 9.41
CA GLY A 75 -0.35 8.68 8.18
C GLY A 75 -0.08 7.18 8.09
N LEU A 76 0.16 6.72 6.88
CA LEU A 76 0.47 5.32 6.64
C LEU A 76 1.45 5.18 5.48
N SER A 77 2.48 4.37 5.66
CA SER A 77 3.48 4.09 4.63
C SER A 77 3.88 2.62 4.61
N ARG A 78 4.37 2.18 3.45
CA ARG A 78 4.95 0.85 3.28
C ARG A 78 6.46 0.95 3.37
N LEU A 79 7.10 0.06 4.12
CA LEU A 79 8.55 -0.06 4.20
C LEU A 79 8.94 -1.48 3.81
N ILE A 80 9.72 -1.62 2.75
CA ILE A 80 10.33 -2.90 2.36
C ILE A 80 11.73 -2.97 2.96
N LEU A 81 11.96 -3.96 3.81
CA LEU A 81 13.24 -4.21 4.46
C LEU A 81 14.23 -4.90 3.50
N GLY A 82 15.51 -4.89 3.85
CA GLY A 82 16.57 -5.51 3.03
C GLY A 82 16.44 -7.02 2.85
N ASP A 83 15.69 -7.69 3.72
CA ASP A 83 15.33 -9.10 3.62
C ASP A 83 13.96 -9.33 2.95
N SER A 84 13.46 -8.33 2.21
CA SER A 84 12.19 -8.33 1.48
C SER A 84 10.92 -8.47 2.33
N ARG A 85 11.03 -8.38 3.66
CA ARG A 85 9.83 -8.24 4.51
C ARG A 85 9.18 -6.88 4.28
N GLU A 86 7.85 -6.88 4.22
CA GLU A 86 7.05 -5.67 4.12
C GLU A 86 6.49 -5.28 5.48
N LEU A 87 6.71 -4.03 5.87
CA LEU A 87 6.08 -3.38 7.01
C LEU A 87 5.07 -2.35 6.53
N ILE A 88 3.90 -2.35 7.15
CA ILE A 88 2.94 -1.26 7.11
C ILE A 88 3.16 -0.42 8.37
N LEU A 89 3.62 0.80 8.18
CA LEU A 89 3.88 1.75 9.26
C LEU A 89 2.70 2.71 9.38
N ALA A 90 2.16 2.87 10.58
CA ALA A 90 1.14 3.87 10.87
C ALA A 90 1.68 4.89 11.88
N ALA A 91 1.72 6.15 11.46
CA ALA A 91 2.09 7.27 12.32
C ALA A 91 0.93 7.58 13.26
N VAL A 92 1.20 7.63 14.57
CA VAL A 92 0.19 7.86 15.61
C VAL A 92 0.48 9.18 16.30
N ASN A 93 -0.53 10.05 16.43
CA ASN A 93 -0.39 11.33 17.15
C ASN A 93 0.01 11.07 18.61
N ASN A 94 1.07 11.74 19.08
CA ASN A 94 1.59 11.65 20.45
C ASN A 94 1.78 10.19 20.97
N GLY A 95 2.08 9.27 20.06
CA GLY A 95 2.26 7.85 20.37
C GLY A 95 3.45 7.24 19.64
N SER A 96 3.78 6.02 20.01
CA SER A 96 4.78 5.23 19.28
C SER A 96 4.30 4.90 17.87
N LEU A 97 5.24 4.85 16.93
CA LEU A 97 5.00 4.33 15.58
C LEU A 97 4.46 2.90 15.66
N SER A 98 3.34 2.62 15.00
CA SER A 98 2.83 1.26 14.86
C SER A 98 3.43 0.63 13.60
N ALA A 99 3.90 -0.62 13.71
CA ALA A 99 4.46 -1.37 12.60
C ALA A 99 3.79 -2.74 12.52
N ILE A 100 3.15 -3.02 11.39
CA ILE A 100 2.48 -4.29 11.11
C ILE A 100 3.28 -5.00 10.03
N MET A 101 3.72 -6.23 10.30
CA MET A 101 4.54 -7.00 9.37
C MET A 101 3.67 -7.93 8.52
N SER A 102 3.84 -7.85 7.21
CA SER A 102 3.33 -8.87 6.29
C SER A 102 4.21 -10.10 6.37
N HIS A 103 3.57 -11.27 6.47
CA HIS A 103 4.26 -12.57 6.50
C HIS A 103 4.22 -13.18 5.10
N GLY A 104 5.38 -13.50 4.54
CA GLY A 104 5.48 -14.19 3.25
C GLY A 104 6.83 -13.97 2.58
N ASP A 105 7.22 -14.93 1.74
CA ASP A 105 8.37 -14.80 0.83
C ASP A 105 7.97 -13.84 -0.29
N ASN A 106 8.31 -12.58 -0.10
CA ASN A 106 8.05 -11.54 -1.08
C ASN A 106 9.34 -11.23 -1.83
N ASN A 107 9.21 -10.94 -3.12
CA ASN A 107 10.29 -10.37 -3.93
C ASN A 107 9.86 -8.98 -4.38
N TYR A 108 10.76 -8.00 -4.30
CA TYR A 108 10.49 -6.63 -4.73
C TYR A 108 11.55 -6.15 -5.72
N PHE A 109 11.09 -5.47 -6.77
CA PHE A 109 11.94 -4.57 -7.53
C PHE A 109 12.05 -3.25 -6.77
N HIS A 110 13.27 -2.82 -6.47
CA HIS A 110 13.55 -1.54 -5.83
C HIS A 110 13.97 -0.52 -6.90
N ALA A 111 13.25 0.59 -6.97
CA ALA A 111 13.54 1.65 -7.92
C ALA A 111 14.84 2.36 -7.55
N ALA A 112 15.68 2.62 -8.55
CA ALA A 112 16.84 3.48 -8.41
C ALA A 112 16.43 4.94 -8.16
N GLN A 113 17.40 5.79 -7.83
CA GLN A 113 17.14 7.18 -7.49
C GLN A 113 16.37 7.90 -8.61
N ASP A 114 16.73 7.71 -9.87
CA ASP A 114 16.13 8.40 -11.03
C ASP A 114 14.93 7.67 -11.67
N ASP A 115 14.61 6.44 -11.26
CA ASP A 115 13.51 5.65 -11.81
C ASP A 115 12.14 6.27 -11.46
N ALA A 116 11.38 6.70 -12.47
CA ALA A 116 10.09 7.39 -12.25
C ALA A 116 8.89 6.42 -12.31
N TYR A 117 8.88 5.47 -13.24
CA TYR A 117 7.81 4.48 -13.37
C TYR A 117 8.26 3.23 -14.10
N ALA A 118 7.48 2.15 -13.99
CA ALA A 118 7.62 0.94 -14.76
C ALA A 118 6.35 0.64 -15.57
N LEU A 119 6.49 0.21 -16.82
CA LEU A 119 5.44 -0.49 -17.56
C LEU A 119 5.60 -1.98 -17.28
N VAL A 120 4.58 -2.56 -16.64
CA VAL A 120 4.53 -3.96 -16.23
C VAL A 120 3.71 -4.75 -17.23
N LYS A 121 4.23 -5.87 -17.72
CA LYS A 121 3.48 -6.80 -18.58
C LYS A 121 3.22 -8.11 -17.84
N LEU A 122 1.98 -8.57 -17.87
CA LEU A 122 1.53 -9.81 -17.23
C LEU A 122 1.46 -10.99 -18.22
N LYS A 123 1.43 -12.22 -17.69
CA LYS A 123 1.29 -13.47 -18.47
C LYS A 123 0.05 -13.51 -19.35
N ASN A 124 -1.05 -12.91 -18.90
CA ASN A 124 -2.30 -12.79 -19.66
C ASN A 124 -2.27 -11.70 -20.75
N GLY A 125 -1.12 -11.04 -20.96
CA GLY A 125 -0.94 -10.00 -21.96
C GLY A 125 -1.36 -8.59 -21.51
N LYS A 126 -2.05 -8.43 -20.36
CA LYS A 126 -2.38 -7.11 -19.81
C LYS A 126 -1.11 -6.35 -19.43
N THR A 127 -1.19 -5.02 -19.54
CA THR A 127 -0.14 -4.10 -19.13
C THR A 127 -0.67 -3.02 -18.22
N PHE A 128 0.10 -2.62 -17.22
CA PHE A 128 -0.21 -1.47 -16.37
C PHE A 128 1.05 -0.65 -16.07
N LYS A 129 0.85 0.61 -15.71
CA LYS A 129 1.91 1.52 -15.27
C LYS A 129 1.98 1.51 -13.75
N HIS A 130 3.17 1.32 -13.19
CA HIS A 130 3.45 1.47 -11.77
C HIS A 130 4.38 2.66 -11.55
N GLU A 131 3.97 3.63 -10.76
CA GLU A 131 4.73 4.87 -10.52
C GLU A 131 5.55 4.79 -9.22
N PHE A 132 6.78 5.32 -9.26
CA PHE A 132 7.72 5.33 -8.13
C PHE A 132 7.85 6.75 -7.57
N TYR A 133 6.87 7.16 -6.76
CA TYR A 133 6.76 8.55 -6.29
C TYR A 133 7.83 8.98 -5.28
N PHE A 134 8.16 10.27 -5.33
CA PHE A 134 8.73 11.02 -4.22
C PHE A 134 7.60 11.82 -3.54
N GLY A 135 7.43 11.61 -2.25
CA GLY A 135 6.17 11.81 -1.53
C GLY A 135 5.15 10.73 -1.86
N SER A 136 4.59 10.06 -0.85
CA SER A 136 3.43 9.17 -1.05
C SER A 136 2.50 9.24 0.14
N THR A 137 1.20 9.36 -0.10
CA THR A 137 0.18 9.58 0.95
C THR A 137 0.36 10.94 1.64
N TYR A 138 -0.31 11.17 2.78
CA TYR A 138 -0.23 12.42 3.52
C TYR A 138 1.10 12.51 4.32
N LEU A 139 1.98 13.43 3.91
CA LEU A 139 3.26 13.76 4.59
C LEU A 139 4.15 12.54 4.90
N SER A 140 4.08 11.49 4.08
CA SER A 140 4.81 10.24 4.28
C SER A 140 5.52 9.79 3.00
N GLN A 141 6.35 8.75 3.11
CA GLN A 141 7.01 8.12 1.98
C GLN A 141 7.02 6.60 2.17
N SER A 142 6.42 5.90 1.21
CA SER A 142 6.55 4.45 1.08
C SER A 142 7.81 4.12 0.29
N SER A 143 8.38 2.93 0.51
CA SER A 143 9.45 2.40 -0.33
C SER A 143 9.05 2.48 -1.80
N ARG A 144 9.97 3.02 -2.62
CA ARG A 144 9.82 3.06 -4.08
C ARG A 144 10.12 1.66 -4.62
N SER A 145 9.11 0.81 -4.58
CA SER A 145 9.23 -0.60 -4.93
C SER A 145 7.99 -1.13 -5.63
N LEU A 146 8.16 -2.22 -6.38
CA LEU A 146 7.11 -2.98 -7.02
C LEU A 146 7.22 -4.44 -6.56
N LYS A 147 6.14 -5.02 -6.02
CA LYS A 147 6.10 -6.44 -5.68
C LYS A 147 6.16 -7.26 -6.96
N LEU A 148 7.09 -8.20 -7.01
CA LEU A 148 7.28 -9.12 -8.12
C LEU A 148 6.42 -10.36 -7.89
N THR A 149 5.33 -10.49 -8.64
CA THR A 149 4.47 -11.67 -8.62
C THR A 149 4.81 -12.60 -9.77
N ASN A 150 4.44 -13.87 -9.64
CA ASN A 150 4.67 -14.89 -10.66
C ASN A 150 3.95 -14.59 -11.98
N ASP A 151 3.00 -13.66 -12.00
CA ASP A 151 2.28 -13.26 -13.20
C ASP A 151 3.00 -12.19 -14.02
N ILE A 152 4.03 -11.54 -13.47
CA ILE A 152 4.83 -10.53 -14.17
C ILE A 152 5.82 -11.21 -15.12
N VAL A 153 5.80 -10.79 -16.39
CA VAL A 153 6.67 -11.31 -17.47
C VAL A 153 7.78 -10.33 -17.82
N SER A 154 7.54 -9.02 -17.71
CA SER A 154 8.59 -8.02 -17.94
C SER A 154 8.30 -6.69 -17.27
N LEU A 155 9.39 -5.96 -16.98
CA LEU A 155 9.38 -4.59 -16.52
C LEU A 155 10.17 -3.70 -17.48
N GLN A 156 9.55 -2.63 -17.96
CA GLN A 156 10.24 -1.56 -18.68
C GLN A 156 10.24 -0.34 -17.78
N VAL A 157 11.41 -0.01 -17.22
CA VAL A 157 11.56 1.08 -16.25
C VAL A 157 11.99 2.34 -16.99
N TYR A 158 11.44 3.47 -16.61
CA TYR A 158 11.70 4.77 -17.22
C TYR A 158 12.11 5.75 -16.14
N ASN A 159 13.14 6.55 -16.41
CA ASN A 159 13.53 7.63 -15.52
C ASN A 159 12.65 8.89 -15.73
N SER A 160 12.88 9.93 -14.92
CA SER A 160 12.12 11.19 -14.99
C SER A 160 12.23 11.93 -16.32
N SER A 161 13.28 11.68 -17.11
CA SER A 161 13.46 12.22 -18.47
C SER A 161 12.81 11.37 -19.56
N GLY A 162 12.14 10.26 -19.21
CA GLY A 162 11.53 9.33 -20.14
C GLY A 162 12.52 8.36 -20.81
N LYS A 163 13.79 8.33 -20.36
CA LYS A 163 14.77 7.38 -20.87
C LYS A 163 14.48 5.99 -20.33
N GLN A 164 14.38 5.03 -21.25
CA GLN A 164 14.04 3.64 -20.94
C GLN A 164 15.26 2.83 -20.50
N LYS A 165 15.05 2.01 -19.47
CA LYS A 165 15.90 0.89 -19.04
C LYS A 165 15.04 -0.37 -19.06
N VAL A 166 15.37 -1.32 -19.93
CA VAL A 166 14.64 -2.60 -20.01
C VAL A 166 15.21 -3.57 -19.00
N GLN A 167 14.35 -4.16 -18.17
CA GLN A 167 14.70 -5.32 -17.37
C GLN A 167 13.75 -6.47 -17.68
N LYS A 168 14.24 -7.46 -18.43
CA LYS A 168 13.52 -8.72 -18.64
C LYS A 168 13.64 -9.54 -17.37
N ILE A 169 12.55 -9.64 -16.60
CA ILE A 169 12.47 -10.60 -15.50
C ILE A 169 12.09 -11.94 -16.14
N THR A 170 13.09 -12.82 -16.30
CA THR A 170 12.86 -14.17 -16.82
C THR A 170 12.90 -15.12 -15.63
N GLY A 171 11.80 -15.83 -15.38
CA GLY A 171 11.74 -16.91 -14.38
C GLY A 171 11.92 -16.44 -12.94
N ILE A 172 10.85 -15.95 -12.32
CA ILE A 172 10.72 -16.12 -10.87
C ILE A 172 10.42 -17.61 -10.69
N GLN A 173 11.48 -18.40 -10.51
CA GLN A 173 11.39 -19.81 -10.11
C GLN A 173 10.94 -19.90 -8.66
#